data_AF-A0A4Y7U5D3-F1
#
_entry.id   AF-A0A4Y7U5D3-F1
#
_cell.length_a   1.000
_cell.length_b   1.000
_cell.length_c   1.000
_cell.angle_alpha   90.00
_cell.angle_beta   90.00
_cell.angle_gamma   90.00
#
_symmetry.space_group_name_H-M   'P 1'
#
loop_
_entity.id
_entity.type
_entity.pdbx_description
1 polymer ?
#
loop_
_entity_poly.entity_id
_entity_poly.type
_entity_poly.pdbx_seq_one_letter_code
_entity_poly.pdbx_strand_id
1 'polypeptide(L)'
;IKPHKANIHFFQQNVTDSVAKLSSLTIGQKTKFEKLPPEEFKGNISEILVYNRVLSGKETQKVASYLGIKYGISLSQYDFKNYLNSQGETIWDIDQHKGFDSSITGIGRDDTSGLLQPKSSNMIDEGLLTMELKSKSNIIPNNYFVFWSDNGKNLLVKKQEQGEP
;
A
#
# COMPACT_ATOMS: atom_id res chain seq x y z
N ILE A 1 -17.29 7.15 12.52
CA ILE A 1 -16.69 5.79 12.62
C ILE A 1 -15.52 5.79 11.64
N LYS A 2 -14.29 5.92 12.11
CA LYS A 2 -13.09 5.97 11.25
C LYS A 2 -12.84 4.56 10.68
N PRO A 3 -12.57 4.38 9.38
CA PRO A 3 -12.29 3.06 8.84
C PRO A 3 -10.98 2.55 9.44
N HIS A 4 -11.07 1.50 10.25
CA HIS A 4 -9.94 1.06 11.09
C HIS A 4 -8.80 0.35 10.35
N LYS A 5 -8.93 -0.01 9.06
CA LYS A 5 -7.85 -0.65 8.29
C LYS A 5 -8.07 -0.41 6.80
N ALA A 6 -7.25 0.43 6.17
CA ALA A 6 -7.13 0.36 4.71
C ALA A 6 -6.38 -0.92 4.34
N ASN A 7 -6.85 -1.62 3.31
CA ASN A 7 -6.29 -2.90 2.90
C ASN A 7 -6.20 -2.97 1.38
N ILE A 8 -5.22 -3.74 0.90
CA ILE A 8 -5.07 -4.08 -0.51
C ILE A 8 -5.61 -5.50 -0.68
N HIS A 9 -6.53 -5.69 -1.62
CA HIS A 9 -7.11 -6.99 -1.92
C HIS A 9 -6.77 -7.43 -3.34
N PHE A 10 -6.33 -8.68 -3.48
CA PHE A 10 -6.09 -9.32 -4.76
C PHE A 10 -7.15 -10.37 -5.03
N PHE A 11 -7.79 -10.28 -6.19
CA PHE A 11 -8.73 -11.28 -6.69
C PHE A 11 -8.21 -11.80 -8.02
N GLN A 12 -8.09 -13.12 -8.14
CA GLN A 12 -7.62 -13.80 -9.35
C GLN A 12 -8.59 -14.90 -9.75
N GLN A 13 -8.88 -14.99 -11.04
CA GLN A 13 -9.70 -16.05 -11.62
C GLN A 13 -8.87 -16.79 -12.67
N ASN A 14 -8.65 -18.08 -12.42
CA ASN A 14 -7.85 -18.94 -13.28
C ASN A 14 -8.70 -19.78 -14.25
N VAL A 15 -10.01 -19.49 -14.32
CA VAL A 15 -10.96 -20.24 -15.14
C VAL A 15 -11.15 -19.51 -16.45
N THR A 16 -10.69 -20.11 -17.54
CA THR A 16 -11.06 -19.73 -18.90
C THR A 16 -12.25 -20.58 -19.32
N ASP A 17 -13.46 -20.02 -19.26
CA ASP A 17 -14.63 -20.73 -19.77
C ASP A 17 -14.50 -20.85 -21.31
N SER A 18 -14.64 -22.06 -21.84
CA SER A 18 -14.61 -22.31 -23.30
C SER A 18 -15.82 -21.72 -24.03
N VAL A 19 -16.80 -21.20 -23.29
CA VAL A 19 -17.99 -20.52 -23.79
C VAL A 19 -17.99 -19.11 -23.25
N ALA A 20 -18.03 -18.11 -24.14
CA ALA A 20 -18.15 -16.70 -23.75
C ALA A 20 -19.51 -16.47 -23.07
N LYS A 21 -19.54 -16.59 -21.74
CA LYS A 21 -20.70 -16.23 -20.93
C LYS A 21 -20.56 -14.76 -20.55
N LEU A 22 -21.63 -13.98 -20.70
CA LEU A 22 -21.68 -12.62 -20.18
C LEU A 22 -21.37 -12.64 -18.68
N SER A 23 -20.22 -12.08 -18.31
CA SER A 23 -19.79 -11.90 -16.93
C SER A 23 -19.96 -10.43 -16.55
N SER A 24 -20.69 -10.16 -15.47
CA SER A 24 -20.75 -8.82 -14.87
C SER A 24 -19.67 -8.69 -13.79
N LEU A 25 -18.84 -7.65 -13.87
CA LEU A 25 -18.07 -7.19 -12.72
C LEU A 25 -18.95 -6.26 -11.89
N THR A 26 -19.11 -6.55 -10.61
CA THR A 26 -19.85 -5.69 -9.68
C THR A 26 -18.95 -5.28 -8.55
N ILE A 27 -18.94 -3.99 -8.28
CA ILE A 27 -18.16 -3.35 -7.23
C ILE A 27 -19.15 -2.85 -6.19
N GLY A 28 -18.83 -3.12 -4.92
CA GLY A 28 -19.60 -2.61 -3.79
C GLY A 28 -20.92 -3.33 -3.48
N GLN A 29 -21.28 -4.36 -4.25
CA GLN A 29 -22.45 -5.21 -4.00
C GLN A 29 -22.15 -6.65 -4.41
N LYS A 30 -22.69 -7.62 -3.66
CA LYS A 30 -22.65 -9.03 -4.07
C LYS A 30 -23.84 -9.32 -5.00
N THR A 31 -23.57 -9.75 -6.23
CA THR A 31 -24.59 -10.01 -7.28
C THR A 31 -25.45 -11.26 -7.07
N LYS A 32 -25.19 -12.05 -6.03
CA LYS A 32 -25.97 -13.26 -5.78
C LYS A 32 -27.09 -12.96 -4.80
N PHE A 33 -28.33 -13.14 -5.25
CA PHE A 33 -29.58 -13.19 -4.46
C PHE A 33 -29.61 -14.28 -3.36
N GLU A 34 -28.45 -14.77 -2.91
CA GLU A 34 -28.33 -15.81 -1.88
C GLU A 34 -28.74 -15.31 -0.47
N LYS A 35 -28.80 -13.99 -0.24
CA LYS A 35 -29.30 -13.36 0.99
C LYS A 35 -30.04 -12.06 0.69
N LEU A 36 -31.23 -11.91 1.27
CA LEU A 36 -31.99 -10.67 1.30
C LEU A 36 -32.02 -10.12 2.73
N PRO A 37 -31.77 -8.80 2.92
CA PRO A 37 -31.37 -7.80 1.93
C PRO A 37 -29.93 -8.01 1.42
N PRO A 38 -29.58 -7.51 0.22
CA PRO A 38 -28.22 -7.59 -0.30
C PRO A 38 -27.22 -6.91 0.64
N GLU A 39 -26.08 -7.57 0.89
CA GLU A 39 -24.98 -6.97 1.63
C GLU A 39 -24.22 -5.99 0.73
N GLU A 40 -24.26 -4.71 1.09
CA GLU A 40 -23.56 -3.63 0.41
C GLU A 40 -22.23 -3.33 1.10
N PHE A 41 -21.20 -3.06 0.31
CA PHE A 41 -19.93 -2.57 0.81
C PHE A 41 -20.12 -1.17 1.41
N LYS A 42 -19.74 -1.03 2.69
CA LYS A 42 -19.75 0.25 3.39
C LYS A 42 -18.32 0.71 3.62
N GLY A 43 -17.81 1.54 2.71
CA GLY A 43 -16.47 2.10 2.79
C GLY A 43 -16.09 2.87 1.53
N ASN A 44 -14.82 3.26 1.46
CA ASN A 44 -14.25 3.94 0.30
C ASN A 44 -13.34 2.97 -0.48
N ILE A 45 -13.39 3.04 -1.81
CA ILE A 45 -12.46 2.34 -2.70
C ILE A 45 -11.61 3.39 -3.38
N SER A 46 -10.30 3.38 -3.12
CA SER A 46 -9.40 4.39 -3.66
C SER A 46 -8.96 4.09 -5.09
N GLU A 47 -8.72 2.83 -5.42
CA GLU A 47 -8.23 2.40 -6.74
C GLU A 47 -8.59 0.94 -7.04
N ILE A 48 -8.82 0.65 -8.33
CA ILE A 48 -9.07 -0.71 -8.85
C ILE A 48 -8.18 -0.93 -10.06
N LEU A 49 -7.33 -1.96 -10.01
CA LEU A 49 -6.46 -2.38 -11.10
C LEU A 49 -6.97 -3.72 -11.66
N VAL A 50 -7.23 -3.77 -12.96
CA VAL A 50 -7.76 -4.95 -13.64
C VAL A 50 -6.78 -5.45 -14.70
N TYR A 51 -6.48 -6.74 -14.68
CA TYR A 51 -5.56 -7.39 -15.61
C TYR A 51 -6.29 -8.48 -16.39
N ASN A 52 -5.93 -8.65 -17.67
CA ASN A 52 -6.49 -9.69 -18.54
C ASN A 52 -5.81 -11.07 -18.36
N ARG A 53 -4.95 -11.20 -17.35
CA ARG A 53 -4.24 -12.43 -16.99
C ARG A 53 -3.99 -12.48 -15.50
N VAL A 54 -3.63 -13.66 -15.03
CA VAL A 54 -3.15 -13.87 -13.67
C VAL A 54 -1.76 -13.23 -13.53
N LEU A 55 -1.56 -12.50 -12.43
CA LEU A 55 -0.26 -11.94 -12.08
C LEU A 55 0.58 -12.97 -11.31
N SER A 56 1.87 -13.02 -11.61
CA SER A 56 2.83 -13.77 -10.80
C SER A 56 3.04 -13.12 -9.41
N GLY A 57 3.64 -13.86 -8.47
CA GLY A 57 3.93 -13.33 -7.13
C GLY A 57 4.80 -12.06 -7.14
N LYS A 58 5.78 -11.97 -8.05
CA LYS A 58 6.58 -10.75 -8.20
C LYS A 58 5.74 -9.59 -8.74
N GLU A 59 4.80 -9.85 -9.63
CA GLU A 59 3.93 -8.82 -10.19
C GLU A 59 2.89 -8.33 -9.18
N THR A 60 2.28 -9.22 -8.40
CA THR A 60 1.39 -8.82 -7.30
C THR A 60 2.15 -8.01 -6.25
N GLN A 61 3.41 -8.37 -5.95
CA GLN A 61 4.26 -7.59 -5.05
C GLN A 61 4.56 -6.18 -5.58
N LYS A 62 4.82 -6.01 -6.89
CA LYS A 62 4.96 -4.68 -7.51
C LYS A 62 3.68 -3.85 -7.37
N VAL A 63 2.52 -4.46 -7.63
CA VAL A 63 1.21 -3.80 -7.47
C VAL A 63 0.96 -3.41 -6.01
N ALA A 64 1.26 -4.32 -5.08
CA ALA A 64 1.15 -4.05 -3.65
C ALA A 64 2.05 -2.89 -3.23
N SER A 65 3.29 -2.87 -3.72
CA SER A 65 4.26 -1.78 -3.44
C SER A 65 3.74 -0.43 -3.94
N TYR A 66 3.22 -0.38 -5.17
CA TYR A 66 2.61 0.81 -5.74
C TYR A 66 1.46 1.36 -4.88
N LEU A 67 0.48 0.50 -4.56
CA LEU A 67 -0.68 0.89 -3.76
C LEU A 67 -0.30 1.25 -2.32
N GLY A 68 0.66 0.50 -1.74
CA GLY A 68 1.17 0.74 -0.40
C GLY A 68 1.83 2.10 -0.27
N ILE A 69 2.68 2.48 -1.23
CA ILE A 69 3.32 3.80 -1.23
C ILE A 69 2.29 4.91 -1.50
N LYS A 70 1.45 4.76 -2.52
CA LYS A 70 0.48 5.78 -2.94
C LYS A 70 -0.54 6.13 -1.86
N TYR A 71 -0.99 5.12 -1.12
CA TYR A 71 -2.03 5.29 -0.10
C TYR A 71 -1.50 5.21 1.33
N GLY A 72 -0.19 5.10 1.55
CA GLY A 72 0.38 5.00 2.91
C GLY A 72 -0.05 3.73 3.64
N ILE A 73 -0.28 2.64 2.91
CA ILE A 73 -0.68 1.34 3.46
C ILE A 73 0.57 0.49 3.65
N SER A 74 0.89 0.16 4.90
CA SER A 74 1.96 -0.78 5.21
C SER A 74 1.62 -2.16 4.65
N LEU A 75 2.55 -2.75 3.91
CA LEU A 75 2.38 -4.12 3.42
C LEU A 75 2.51 -5.12 4.56
N SER A 76 1.64 -6.13 4.56
CA SER A 76 1.79 -7.31 5.40
C SER A 76 3.11 -7.99 5.07
N GLN A 77 4.03 -8.01 6.02
CA GLN A 77 5.35 -8.64 5.88
C GLN A 77 5.28 -10.18 5.85
N TYR A 78 4.07 -10.75 6.01
CA TYR A 78 3.81 -12.17 5.78
C TYR A 78 3.65 -12.50 4.29
N ASP A 79 2.98 -11.63 3.55
CA ASP A 79 2.66 -11.85 2.13
C ASP A 79 3.70 -11.21 1.21
N PHE A 80 4.15 -10.00 1.55
CA PHE A 80 5.09 -9.21 0.76
C PHE A 80 6.17 -8.61 1.67
N LYS A 81 7.34 -9.26 1.67
CA LYS A 81 8.47 -8.85 2.52
C LYS A 81 9.15 -7.56 2.09
N ASN A 82 9.17 -7.26 0.79
CA ASN A 82 9.93 -6.13 0.26
C ASN A 82 9.04 -5.24 -0.60
N TYR A 83 9.42 -3.96 -0.74
CA TYR A 83 8.79 -3.09 -1.72
C TYR A 83 9.61 -3.11 -3.01
N LEU A 84 8.92 -3.22 -4.14
CA LEU A 84 9.52 -3.25 -5.47
C LEU A 84 9.01 -2.07 -6.31
N ASN A 85 9.87 -1.48 -7.13
CA ASN A 85 9.44 -0.55 -8.18
C ASN A 85 8.83 -1.31 -9.38
N SER A 86 8.30 -0.60 -10.37
CA SER A 86 7.70 -1.22 -11.56
C SER A 86 8.68 -2.05 -12.39
N GLN A 87 9.98 -1.75 -12.34
CA GLN A 87 11.05 -2.55 -12.97
C GLN A 87 11.35 -3.84 -12.18
N GLY A 88 10.82 -3.98 -10.96
CA GLY A 88 10.99 -5.16 -10.12
C GLY A 88 12.29 -5.17 -9.34
N GLU A 89 12.88 -3.98 -9.13
CA GLU A 89 14.02 -3.74 -8.27
C GLU A 89 13.54 -3.47 -6.83
N THR A 90 14.30 -3.94 -5.85
CA THR A 90 13.98 -3.72 -4.43
C THR A 90 14.26 -2.27 -4.04
N ILE A 91 13.23 -1.57 -3.55
CA ILE A 91 13.30 -0.17 -3.10
C ILE A 91 13.13 -0.04 -1.58
N TRP A 92 12.65 -1.08 -0.91
CA TRP A 92 12.73 -1.26 0.54
C TRP A 92 12.88 -2.75 0.86
N ASP A 93 13.82 -3.07 1.75
CA ASP A 93 14.21 -4.44 2.09
C ASP A 93 14.06 -4.69 3.60
N ILE A 94 13.23 -5.66 4.00
CA ILE A 94 13.02 -6.00 5.41
C ILE A 94 14.31 -6.46 6.09
N ASP A 95 15.19 -7.15 5.37
CA ASP A 95 16.42 -7.69 5.95
C ASP A 95 17.41 -6.58 6.33
N GLN A 96 17.30 -5.41 5.70
CA GLN A 96 18.08 -4.20 6.04
C GLN A 96 17.44 -3.39 7.17
N HIS A 97 16.17 -3.63 7.51
CA HIS A 97 15.39 -2.84 8.48
C HIS A 97 14.83 -3.70 9.62
N LYS A 98 15.57 -4.73 10.04
CA LYS A 98 15.13 -5.69 11.07
C LYS A 98 14.72 -4.98 12.36
N GLY A 99 13.51 -5.30 12.83
CA GLY A 99 12.93 -4.70 14.03
C GLY A 99 12.31 -3.32 13.83
N PHE A 100 12.29 -2.80 12.59
CA PHE A 100 11.61 -1.57 12.18
C PHE A 100 10.74 -1.82 10.94
N ASP A 101 9.88 -2.83 11.02
CA ASP A 101 9.02 -3.31 9.94
C ASP A 101 7.55 -2.90 10.13
N SER A 102 7.27 -2.00 11.07
CA SER A 102 5.94 -1.47 11.35
C SER A 102 5.76 -0.08 10.75
N SER A 103 4.52 0.28 10.40
CA SER A 103 4.15 1.59 9.82
C SER A 103 5.01 2.03 8.63
N ILE A 104 5.44 1.09 7.79
CA ILE A 104 6.29 1.36 6.63
C ILE A 104 5.58 2.32 5.68
N THR A 105 6.19 3.48 5.48
CA THR A 105 5.63 4.56 4.68
C THR A 105 6.68 5.06 3.71
N GLY A 106 6.27 5.30 2.47
CA GLY A 106 7.15 5.72 1.39
C GLY A 106 6.71 7.03 0.74
N ILE A 107 7.70 7.77 0.27
CA ILE A 107 7.57 8.85 -0.73
C ILE A 107 8.48 8.51 -1.90
N GLY A 108 8.10 8.93 -3.10
CA GLY A 108 8.94 8.71 -4.27
C GLY A 108 8.22 8.83 -5.59
N ARG A 109 8.93 8.46 -6.65
CA ARG A 109 8.46 8.53 -8.02
C ARG A 109 8.90 7.32 -8.81
N ASP A 110 7.98 6.79 -9.62
CA ASP A 110 8.25 5.77 -10.63
C ASP A 110 7.34 6.00 -11.84
N ASP A 111 7.95 6.50 -12.92
CA ASP A 111 7.27 6.93 -14.13
C ASP A 111 6.57 5.79 -14.86
N THR A 112 7.11 4.56 -14.79
CA THR A 112 6.54 3.42 -15.52
C THR A 112 5.25 2.92 -14.85
N SER A 113 5.12 3.05 -13.53
CA SER A 113 3.85 2.81 -12.83
C SER A 113 2.95 4.05 -12.75
N GLY A 114 3.45 5.23 -13.13
CA GLY A 114 2.76 6.50 -12.95
C GLY A 114 2.68 6.96 -11.48
N LEU A 115 3.57 6.45 -10.62
CA LEU A 115 3.63 6.83 -9.21
C LEU A 115 4.34 8.18 -9.05
N LEU A 116 3.69 9.13 -8.38
CA LEU A 116 4.29 10.36 -7.91
C LEU A 116 3.72 10.70 -6.53
N GLN A 117 4.47 10.37 -5.48
CA GLN A 117 4.08 10.56 -4.09
C GLN A 117 5.10 11.47 -3.36
N PRO A 118 4.97 12.80 -3.46
CA PRO A 118 5.92 13.74 -2.83
C PRO A 118 5.71 13.89 -1.32
N LYS A 119 4.54 13.49 -0.80
CA LYS A 119 4.14 13.63 0.59
C LYS A 119 3.36 12.40 1.03
N SER A 120 3.65 11.85 2.20
CA SER A 120 2.95 10.65 2.67
C SER A 120 2.85 10.59 4.20
N SER A 121 1.88 9.83 4.68
CA SER A 121 1.62 9.49 6.08
C SER A 121 1.06 8.07 6.15
N ASN A 122 1.33 7.34 7.24
CA ASN A 122 0.82 5.98 7.37
C ASN A 122 -0.68 5.95 7.69
N MET A 123 -1.41 4.98 7.12
CA MET A 123 -2.84 4.77 7.39
C MET A 123 -3.15 3.97 8.66
N ILE A 124 -2.17 3.30 9.26
CA ILE A 124 -2.36 2.61 10.55
C ILE A 124 -2.66 3.66 11.64
N ASP A 125 -1.85 4.71 11.71
CA ASP A 125 -2.01 5.85 12.60
C ASP A 125 -2.07 7.16 11.80
N GLU A 126 -3.22 7.36 11.14
CA GLU A 126 -3.45 8.52 10.29
C GLU A 126 -3.14 9.83 11.02
N GLY A 127 -2.22 10.61 10.47
CA GLY A 127 -1.86 11.93 10.97
C GLY A 127 -0.82 11.97 12.10
N LEU A 128 -0.25 10.83 12.53
CA LEU A 128 0.83 10.82 13.53
C LEU A 128 2.09 11.53 13.01
N LEU A 129 2.53 11.14 11.81
CA LEU A 129 3.68 11.73 11.13
C LEU A 129 3.38 11.85 9.64
N THR A 130 3.57 13.04 9.10
CA THR A 130 3.53 13.30 7.66
C THR A 130 4.86 13.90 7.23
N MET A 131 5.50 13.31 6.24
CA MET A 131 6.74 13.82 5.65
C MET A 131 6.51 14.24 4.20
N GLU A 132 7.19 15.30 3.78
CA GLU A 132 7.13 15.85 2.42
C GLU A 132 8.54 16.03 1.87
N LEU A 133 8.79 15.52 0.67
CA LEU A 133 10.05 15.69 -0.03
C LEU A 133 10.09 17.05 -0.72
N LYS A 134 11.00 17.90 -0.27
CA LYS A 134 11.27 19.19 -0.91
C LYS A 134 12.62 19.15 -1.63
N SER A 135 12.58 19.06 -2.96
CA SER A 135 13.77 19.15 -3.81
C SER A 135 14.05 20.61 -4.20
N LYS A 136 15.33 21.00 -4.33
CA LYS A 136 15.71 22.35 -4.81
C LYS A 136 15.15 22.65 -6.20
N SER A 137 15.04 21.64 -7.05
CA SER A 137 14.46 21.75 -8.40
C SER A 137 12.93 21.56 -8.41
N ASN A 138 12.29 21.29 -7.26
CA ASN A 138 10.90 20.84 -7.15
C ASN A 138 10.57 19.60 -7.99
N ILE A 139 11.59 18.85 -8.41
CA ILE A 139 11.45 17.61 -9.19
C ILE A 139 12.03 16.47 -8.37
N ILE A 140 11.23 15.41 -8.21
CA ILE A 140 11.69 14.11 -7.73
C ILE A 140 12.23 13.35 -8.95
N PRO A 141 13.49 12.89 -8.93
CA PRO A 141 14.02 12.05 -10.00
C PRO A 141 13.20 10.76 -10.15
N ASN A 142 13.14 10.21 -11.35
CA ASN A 142 12.54 8.90 -11.56
C ASN A 142 13.28 7.83 -10.74
N ASN A 143 12.56 6.85 -10.21
CA ASN A 143 13.06 5.78 -9.34
C ASN A 143 13.76 6.26 -8.06
N TYR A 144 13.39 7.43 -7.56
CA TYR A 144 13.88 7.95 -6.29
C TYR A 144 12.85 7.72 -5.19
N PHE A 145 13.26 7.04 -4.13
CA PHE A 145 12.40 6.66 -3.01
C PHE A 145 13.04 6.95 -1.66
N VAL A 146 12.22 7.33 -0.70
CA VAL A 146 12.59 7.44 0.71
C VAL A 146 11.52 6.75 1.53
N PHE A 147 11.94 5.95 2.50
CA PHE A 147 11.05 5.22 3.40
C PHE A 147 11.37 5.57 4.85
N TRP A 148 10.34 5.48 5.69
CA TRP A 148 10.47 5.46 7.14
C TRP A 148 9.52 4.42 7.72
N SER A 149 9.84 3.94 8.91
CA SER A 149 9.12 2.91 9.63
C SER A 149 9.42 2.99 11.12
N ASP A 150 8.69 2.23 11.92
CA ASP A 150 8.88 2.12 13.36
C ASP A 150 8.96 0.66 13.81
N ASN A 151 9.19 0.46 15.10
CA ASN A 151 9.38 -0.86 15.72
C ASN A 151 8.09 -1.46 16.33
N GLY A 152 6.94 -0.84 16.09
CA GLY A 152 5.64 -1.27 16.61
C GLY A 152 5.48 -1.20 18.13
N LYS A 153 6.42 -0.55 18.84
CA LYS A 153 6.38 -0.40 20.31
C LYS A 153 5.79 0.95 20.71
N ASN A 154 5.27 1.01 21.94
CA ASN A 154 4.79 2.26 22.52
C ASN A 154 5.91 3.31 22.59
N LEU A 155 5.56 4.57 22.33
CA LEU A 155 6.45 5.70 22.48
C LEU A 155 6.87 5.84 23.96
N LEU A 156 8.17 5.74 24.22
CA LEU A 156 8.76 6.03 25.52
C LEU A 156 9.39 7.42 25.50
N VAL A 157 8.66 8.42 26.01
CA VAL A 157 9.24 9.75 26.21
C VAL A 157 10.05 9.71 27.51
N LYS A 158 11.38 9.70 27.39
CA LYS A 158 12.23 9.98 28.57
C LYS A 158 11.99 11.42 28.96
N LYS A 159 11.53 11.63 30.19
CA LYS A 159 11.46 12.97 30.78
C LYS A 159 12.91 13.44 30.93
N GLN A 160 13.27 14.54 30.27
CA GLN A 160 14.57 15.17 30.47
C GLN A 160 14.65 15.55 31.95
N GLU A 161 15.64 15.04 32.68
CA GLU A 161 15.86 15.47 34.06
C GLU A 161 16.25 16.95 34.04
N GLN A 162 15.66 17.74 34.94
CA GLN A 162 15.85 19.18 34.98
C GLN A 162 17.32 19.50 35.26
N GLY A 163 18.09 19.86 34.23
CA GLY A 163 19.47 20.35 34.39
C GLY A 163 20.56 19.64 33.58
N GLU A 164 20.25 18.65 32.74
CA GLU A 164 21.22 18.18 31.74
C GLU A 164 20.95 18.84 30.37
N PRO A 165 22.00 19.24 29.62
CA PRO A 165 21.86 20.00 28.39
C PRO A 165 21.03 19.30 27.30
#